data_AF-A0A951FFJ7-F1
#
_entry.id   AF-A0A951FFJ7-F1
#
_cell.length_a   1.000
_cell.length_b   1.000
_cell.length_c   1.000
_cell.angle_alpha   90.00
_cell.angle_beta   90.00
_cell.angle_gamma   90.00
#
_symmetry.space_group_name_H-M   'P 1'
#
loop_
_entity.id
_entity.type
_entity.pdbx_description
1 polymer ?
#
loop_
_entity_poly.entity_id
_entity_poly.type
_entity_poly.pdbx_seq_one_letter_code
_entity_poly.pdbx_strand_id
1 'polypeptide(L)'
;MKRVVIRTSTPIAPFGEPARELRVLNKPLWLLQRDLLARHCQSTIEIESGEELPESNEELLVHCDHHFFNAPLMDTFIAEARRSGRACQLAFALDDKAITTHALALQESIRKQDDVYVADVFYYPHGPQETPRPLVI
;
A
#
# COMPACT_ATOMS: atom_id res chain seq x y z
N MET A 1 6.40 -6.16 12.00
CA MET A 1 5.03 -6.21 11.47
C MET A 1 4.76 -7.46 10.62
N LYS A 2 3.49 -7.85 10.55
CA LYS A 2 2.93 -8.80 9.58
C LYS A 2 2.44 -8.03 8.35
N ARG A 3 2.72 -8.55 7.16
CA ARG A 3 2.25 -7.98 5.89
C ARG A 3 0.92 -8.62 5.51
N VAL A 4 -0.06 -7.82 5.15
CA VAL A 4 -1.34 -8.25 4.58
C VAL A 4 -1.40 -7.73 3.15
N VAL A 5 -1.48 -8.63 2.19
CA VAL A 5 -1.58 -8.29 0.77
C VAL A 5 -3.02 -8.50 0.32
N ILE A 6 -3.68 -7.43 -0.08
CA ILE A 6 -5.01 -7.50 -0.68
C ILE A 6 -4.85 -7.85 -2.16
N ARG A 7 -5.37 -9.00 -2.56
CA ARG A 7 -5.29 -9.51 -3.91
C ARG A 7 -6.37 -8.92 -4.80
N THR A 8 -5.96 -8.45 -5.97
CA THR A 8 -6.87 -8.06 -7.04
C THR A 8 -6.65 -8.95 -8.25
N SER A 9 -7.70 -9.64 -8.68
CA SER A 9 -7.66 -10.55 -9.84
C SER A 9 -8.03 -9.88 -11.16
N THR A 10 -8.38 -8.59 -11.16
CA THR A 10 -8.74 -7.82 -12.36
C THR A 10 -7.59 -7.81 -13.37
N PRO A 11 -7.77 -8.39 -14.56
CA PRO A 11 -6.75 -8.36 -15.59
C PRO A 11 -6.56 -6.95 -16.17
N ILE A 12 -5.32 -6.56 -16.44
CA ILE A 12 -5.00 -5.28 -17.09
C ILE A 12 -4.87 -5.50 -18.60
N ALA A 13 -5.64 -4.73 -19.38
CA ALA A 13 -5.48 -4.69 -20.83
C ALA A 13 -4.23 -3.89 -21.23
N PRO A 14 -3.53 -4.27 -22.32
CA PRO A 14 -3.80 -5.39 -23.22
C PRO A 14 -3.17 -6.72 -22.79
N PHE A 15 -2.55 -6.77 -21.61
CA PHE A 15 -1.75 -7.93 -21.17
C PHE A 15 -2.61 -9.17 -20.84
N GLY A 16 -3.82 -8.97 -20.32
CA GLY A 16 -4.71 -10.08 -19.95
C GLY A 16 -4.31 -10.78 -18.64
N GLU A 17 -3.42 -10.17 -17.86
CA GLU A 17 -2.93 -10.67 -16.56
C GLU A 17 -3.21 -9.63 -15.46
N PRO A 18 -3.39 -10.06 -14.19
CA PRO A 18 -3.46 -9.14 -13.07
C PRO A 18 -2.18 -8.31 -12.92
N ALA A 19 -2.31 -7.09 -12.42
CA ALA A 19 -1.20 -6.15 -12.23
C ALA A 19 0.02 -6.75 -11.52
N ARG A 20 -0.23 -7.60 -10.51
CA ARG A 20 0.81 -8.23 -9.68
C ARG A 20 1.81 -9.05 -10.51
N GLU A 21 1.35 -9.67 -11.59
CA GLU A 21 2.14 -10.55 -12.46
C GLU A 21 2.91 -9.77 -13.52
N LEU A 22 2.48 -8.55 -13.82
CA LEU A 22 3.18 -7.69 -14.76
C LEU A 22 4.57 -7.31 -14.23
N ARG A 23 5.52 -7.23 -15.17
CA ARG A 23 6.92 -6.95 -14.84
C ARG A 23 7.19 -5.47 -14.78
N VAL A 24 7.80 -5.04 -13.68
CA VAL A 24 8.48 -3.76 -13.60
C VAL A 24 9.97 -4.06 -13.76
N LEU A 25 10.51 -3.65 -14.91
CA LEU A 25 11.84 -4.08 -15.37
C LEU A 25 11.91 -5.62 -15.45
N ASN A 26 12.73 -6.24 -14.62
CA ASN A 26 13.04 -7.67 -14.69
C ASN A 26 12.26 -8.52 -13.67
N LYS A 27 11.44 -7.90 -12.80
CA LYS A 27 10.70 -8.59 -11.73
C LYS A 27 9.19 -8.37 -11.87
N PRO A 28 8.36 -9.40 -11.63
CA PRO A 28 6.94 -9.20 -11.37
C PRO A 28 6.72 -8.21 -10.23
N LEU A 29 5.63 -7.44 -10.29
CA LEU A 29 5.31 -6.41 -9.30
C LEU A 29 5.22 -7.00 -7.88
N TRP A 30 4.56 -8.15 -7.69
CA TRP A 30 4.45 -8.78 -6.37
C TRP A 30 5.81 -9.13 -5.75
N LEU A 31 6.76 -9.53 -6.60
CA LEU A 31 8.11 -9.90 -6.18
C LEU A 31 8.92 -8.66 -5.80
N LEU A 32 8.76 -7.58 -6.57
CA LEU A 32 9.35 -6.27 -6.24
C LEU A 32 8.82 -5.77 -4.89
N GLN A 33 7.51 -5.80 -4.65
CA GLN A 33 6.91 -5.41 -3.37
C GLN A 33 7.43 -6.27 -2.21
N ARG A 34 7.51 -7.60 -2.41
CA ARG A 34 8.04 -8.53 -1.39
C ARG A 34 9.48 -8.17 -1.01
N ASP A 35 10.33 -7.95 -2.00
CA ASP A 35 11.75 -7.66 -1.76
C ASP A 35 11.93 -6.30 -1.07
N LEU A 36 11.14 -5.28 -1.44
CA LEU A 36 11.15 -3.96 -0.80
C LEU A 36 10.73 -4.02 0.67
N LEU A 37 9.73 -4.84 1.00
CA LEU A 37 9.15 -4.94 2.34
C LEU A 37 9.82 -5.98 3.23
N ALA A 38 10.75 -6.79 2.70
CA ALA A 38 11.40 -7.88 3.44
C ALA A 38 12.13 -7.42 4.72
N ARG A 39 12.63 -6.18 4.76
CA ARG A 39 13.28 -5.61 5.96
C ARG A 39 12.30 -5.14 7.04
N HIS A 40 11.04 -4.95 6.68
CA HIS A 40 10.00 -4.41 7.56
C HIS A 40 9.06 -5.50 8.08
N CYS A 41 8.78 -6.50 7.24
CA CYS A 41 7.79 -7.54 7.48
C CYS A 41 8.44 -8.91 7.68
N GLN A 42 8.03 -9.64 8.72
CA GLN A 42 8.56 -10.98 9.05
C GLN A 42 7.69 -12.13 8.53
N SER A 43 6.40 -11.85 8.31
CA SER A 43 5.42 -12.80 7.81
C SER A 43 4.50 -12.10 6.82
N THR A 44 3.87 -12.87 5.94
CA THR A 44 2.93 -12.37 4.94
C THR A 44 1.70 -13.26 4.92
N ILE A 45 0.53 -12.63 4.84
CA ILE A 45 -0.71 -13.28 4.45
C ILE A 45 -1.25 -12.58 3.21
N GLU A 46 -1.95 -13.33 2.37
CA GLU A 46 -2.70 -12.78 1.24
C GLU A 46 -4.19 -13.00 1.53
N ILE A 47 -5.00 -11.98 1.26
CA ILE A 47 -6.46 -12.02 1.35
C ILE A 47 -7.04 -11.52 0.02
N GLU A 48 -8.23 -11.99 -0.35
CA GLU A 48 -8.90 -11.50 -1.55
C GLU A 48 -9.54 -10.13 -1.28
N SER A 49 -9.64 -9.28 -2.32
CA SER A 49 -10.32 -7.99 -2.21
C SER A 49 -11.77 -8.16 -1.74
N GLY A 50 -12.12 -7.52 -0.63
CA GLY A 50 -13.44 -7.62 0.02
C GLY A 50 -13.48 -8.58 1.21
N GLU A 51 -12.43 -9.38 1.43
CA GLU A 51 -12.27 -10.14 2.67
C GLU A 51 -11.93 -9.21 3.84
N GLU A 52 -12.38 -9.58 5.04
CA GLU A 52 -12.07 -8.86 6.26
C GLU A 52 -10.60 -9.00 6.63
N LEU A 53 -10.02 -7.92 7.18
CA LEU A 53 -8.67 -7.98 7.71
C LEU A 53 -8.62 -8.94 8.90
N PRO A 54 -7.51 -9.69 9.07
CA PRO A 54 -7.40 -10.63 10.18
C PRO A 54 -7.53 -9.89 11.52
N GLU A 55 -8.38 -10.40 12.40
CA GLU A 55 -8.37 -9.97 13.80
C GLU A 55 -7.00 -10.31 14.41
N SER A 56 -6.29 -9.28 14.84
CA SER A 56 -4.95 -9.42 15.38
C SER A 56 -4.64 -8.25 16.31
N ASN A 57 -3.78 -8.48 17.30
CA ASN A 57 -3.15 -7.42 18.09
C ASN A 57 -1.72 -7.12 17.60
N GLU A 58 -1.31 -7.73 16.49
CA GLU A 58 0.01 -7.54 15.90
C GLU A 58 0.06 -6.24 15.07
N GLU A 59 1.28 -5.72 14.91
CA GLU A 59 1.56 -4.63 13.98
C GLU A 59 1.35 -5.11 12.54
N LEU A 60 0.47 -4.45 11.76
CA LEU A 60 0.13 -4.80 10.38
C LEU A 60 0.54 -3.70 9.39
N LEU A 61 1.00 -4.14 8.21
CA LEU A 61 1.09 -3.32 7.01
C LEU A 61 0.20 -3.94 5.94
N VAL A 62 -0.81 -3.19 5.51
CA VAL A 62 -1.81 -3.62 4.53
C VAL A 62 -1.60 -2.87 3.22
N HIS A 63 -1.56 -3.57 2.09
CA HIS A 63 -1.52 -2.93 0.78
C HIS A 63 -2.14 -3.82 -0.31
N CYS A 64 -2.62 -3.21 -1.41
CA CYS A 64 -3.05 -3.96 -2.59
C CYS A 64 -1.85 -4.44 -3.42
N ASP A 65 -1.96 -5.60 -4.05
CA ASP A 65 -0.90 -6.16 -4.91
C ASP A 65 -0.77 -5.47 -6.26
N HIS A 66 -1.78 -4.71 -6.71
CA HIS A 66 -1.71 -3.90 -7.92
C HIS A 66 -0.98 -2.55 -7.75
N HIS A 67 -0.56 -2.18 -6.53
CA HIS A 67 0.07 -0.88 -6.27
C HIS A 67 1.57 -0.90 -6.50
N PHE A 68 2.06 -0.01 -7.35
CA PHE A 68 3.48 0.30 -7.39
C PHE A 68 3.87 1.26 -6.26
N PHE A 69 4.94 0.92 -5.55
CA PHE A 69 5.63 1.79 -4.59
C PHE A 69 7.12 1.45 -4.59
N ASN A 70 7.94 2.38 -4.09
CA ASN A 70 9.39 2.23 -4.02
C ASN A 70 9.89 2.18 -2.56
N ALA A 71 11.17 1.83 -2.39
CA ALA A 71 11.81 1.73 -1.07
C ALA A 71 11.74 3.04 -0.27
N PRO A 72 12.16 4.21 -0.82
CA PRO A 72 12.15 5.47 -0.07
C PRO A 72 10.77 5.86 0.47
N LEU A 73 9.72 5.68 -0.34
CA LEU A 73 8.34 5.97 0.06
C LEU A 73 7.91 5.08 1.22
N MET A 74 8.09 3.76 1.09
CA MET A 74 7.67 2.81 2.12
C MET A 74 8.49 2.93 3.41
N ASP A 75 9.79 3.19 3.31
CA ASP A 75 10.64 3.41 4.49
C ASP A 75 10.18 4.62 5.30
N THR A 76 9.93 5.73 4.60
CA THR A 76 9.50 6.98 5.23
C THR A 76 8.11 6.81 5.85
N PHE A 77 7.18 6.24 5.10
CA PHE A 77 5.83 5.96 5.60
C PHE A 77 5.84 5.09 6.87
N ILE A 78 6.56 3.97 6.84
CA ILE A 78 6.62 3.04 7.97
C ILE A 78 7.28 3.70 9.20
N ALA A 79 8.36 4.46 9.00
CA ALA A 79 9.05 5.15 10.08
C ALA A 79 8.14 6.17 10.77
N GLU A 80 7.46 7.02 9.99
CA GLU A 80 6.54 8.04 10.50
C GLU A 80 5.28 7.43 11.11
N ALA A 81 4.71 6.39 10.50
CA ALA A 81 3.54 5.69 11.03
C ALA A 81 3.83 5.03 12.38
N ARG A 82 4.99 4.39 12.53
CA ARG A 82 5.46 3.86 13.83
C ARG A 82 5.62 4.95 14.88
N ARG A 83 6.24 6.08 14.50
CA ARG A 83 6.43 7.23 15.40
C ARG A 83 5.10 7.82 15.88
N SER A 84 4.07 7.79 15.04
CA SER A 84 2.74 8.26 15.40
C SER A 84 2.04 7.40 16.47
N GLY A 85 2.37 6.11 16.52
CA GLY A 85 1.72 5.13 17.40
C GLY A 85 0.23 4.91 17.11
N ARG A 86 -0.28 5.32 15.95
CA ARG A 86 -1.70 5.25 15.56
C ARG A 86 -1.88 4.54 14.22
N ALA A 87 -3.11 4.12 13.92
CA ALA A 87 -3.43 3.65 12.58
C ALA A 87 -3.29 4.77 11.54
N CYS A 88 -2.56 4.51 10.46
CA CYS A 88 -2.24 5.48 9.42
C CYS A 88 -2.60 4.97 8.04
N GLN A 89 -3.07 5.86 7.17
CA GLN A 89 -3.21 5.63 5.74
C GLN A 89 -2.18 6.48 5.00
N LEU A 90 -1.50 5.92 4.01
CA LEU A 90 -0.58 6.66 3.17
C LEU A 90 -1.32 7.78 2.44
N ALA A 91 -0.81 9.01 2.59
CA ALA A 91 -1.34 10.18 1.94
C ALA A 91 -0.24 11.04 1.32
N PHE A 92 -0.65 11.92 0.42
CA PHE A 92 0.20 12.84 -0.32
C PHE A 92 -0.42 14.24 -0.32
N ALA A 93 0.43 15.27 -0.38
CA ALA A 93 0.00 16.65 -0.48
C ALA A 93 -0.68 16.93 -1.82
N LEU A 94 -1.62 17.89 -1.85
CA LEU A 94 -2.34 18.25 -3.07
C LEU A 94 -1.46 18.89 -4.15
N ASP A 95 -0.29 19.42 -3.78
CA ASP A 95 0.67 20.05 -4.68
C ASP A 95 1.86 19.13 -5.03
N ASP A 96 1.86 17.88 -4.54
CA ASP A 96 2.88 16.89 -4.88
C ASP A 96 2.88 16.64 -6.40
N LYS A 97 3.99 16.98 -7.06
CA LYS A 97 4.12 16.88 -8.51
C LYS A 97 4.28 15.45 -8.99
N ALA A 98 4.86 14.55 -8.20
CA ALA A 98 4.93 13.14 -8.55
C ALA A 98 3.52 12.55 -8.63
N ILE A 99 2.64 12.93 -7.69
CA ILE A 99 1.25 12.45 -7.68
C ILE A 99 0.39 13.14 -8.73
N THR A 100 0.32 14.47 -8.70
CA THR A 100 -0.59 15.25 -9.54
C THR A 100 -0.26 15.19 -11.03
N THR A 101 1.02 15.00 -11.39
CA THR A 101 1.45 14.98 -12.79
C THR A 101 1.51 13.56 -13.35
N HIS A 102 1.89 12.57 -12.53
CA HIS A 102 2.25 11.24 -13.05
C HIS A 102 1.40 10.09 -12.50
N ALA A 103 0.97 10.14 -11.23
CA ALA A 103 0.29 9.00 -10.61
C ALA A 103 -1.23 8.99 -10.85
N LEU A 104 -1.91 10.14 -10.71
CA LEU A 104 -3.37 10.20 -10.76
C LEU A 104 -3.96 9.74 -12.10
N ALA A 105 -3.25 9.95 -13.20
CA ALA A 105 -3.73 9.53 -14.53
C ALA A 105 -3.59 8.02 -14.77
N LEU A 106 -2.82 7.31 -13.94
CA LEU A 106 -2.43 5.92 -14.16
C LEU A 106 -3.03 4.96 -13.13
N GLN A 107 -3.62 5.46 -12.04
CA GLN A 107 -4.10 4.65 -10.93
C GLN A 107 -5.44 5.19 -10.41
N GLU A 108 -6.42 4.30 -10.25
CA GLU A 108 -7.75 4.66 -9.72
C GLU A 108 -7.80 4.67 -8.19
N SER A 109 -6.83 4.05 -7.53
CA SER A 109 -6.80 3.88 -6.08
C SER A 109 -6.31 5.11 -5.32
N ILE A 110 -5.55 5.98 -5.98
CA ILE A 110 -5.18 7.28 -5.42
C ILE A 110 -6.37 8.22 -5.60
N ARG A 111 -6.98 8.60 -4.48
CA ARG A 111 -8.19 9.42 -4.47
C ARG A 111 -8.02 10.64 -3.59
N LYS A 112 -8.69 11.73 -3.95
CA LYS A 112 -8.73 12.92 -3.10
C LYS A 112 -9.65 12.65 -1.91
N GLN A 113 -9.15 12.92 -0.71
CA GLN A 113 -9.93 12.91 0.54
C GLN A 113 -9.64 14.21 1.25
N ASP A 114 -10.65 15.07 1.37
CA ASP A 114 -10.54 16.41 1.95
C ASP A 114 -9.41 17.24 1.30
N ASP A 115 -8.34 17.52 2.05
CA ASP A 115 -7.18 18.33 1.69
C ASP A 115 -5.93 17.51 1.35
N VAL A 116 -6.07 16.21 1.09
CA VAL A 116 -4.98 15.30 0.72
C VAL A 116 -5.39 14.30 -0.38
N TYR A 117 -4.39 13.65 -0.99
CA TYR A 117 -4.61 12.43 -1.77
C TYR A 117 -4.26 11.21 -0.91
N VAL A 118 -5.10 10.18 -0.89
CA VAL A 118 -4.86 8.94 -0.14
C VAL A 118 -4.70 7.75 -1.07
N ALA A 119 -3.87 6.78 -0.68
CA ALA A 119 -3.70 5.49 -1.35
C ALA A 119 -4.11 4.33 -0.44
N ASP A 120 -4.44 3.16 -1.01
CA ASP A 120 -4.76 1.96 -0.21
C ASP A 120 -3.48 1.24 0.25
N VAL A 121 -2.74 1.95 1.09
CA VAL A 121 -1.63 1.45 1.90
C VAL A 121 -1.90 1.91 3.33
N PHE A 122 -2.00 0.96 4.25
CA PHE A 122 -2.38 1.21 5.62
C PHE A 122 -1.39 0.59 6.59
N TYR A 123 -1.17 1.28 7.70
CA TYR A 123 -0.40 0.81 8.84
C TYR A 123 -1.33 0.72 10.05
N TYR A 124 -1.24 -0.39 10.78
CA TYR A 124 -1.96 -0.60 12.02
C TYR A 124 -0.99 -1.03 13.12
N PRO A 125 -0.85 -0.27 14.23
CA PRO A 125 0.09 -0.64 15.28
C PRO A 125 -0.37 -1.87 16.08
N HIS A 126 -1.69 -2.08 16.19
CA HIS A 126 -2.31 -3.14 16.99
C HIS A 126 -3.51 -3.77 16.27
N GLY A 127 -3.32 -4.13 14.99
CA GLY A 127 -4.38 -4.63 14.11
C GLY A 127 -5.47 -3.62 13.75
N PRO A 128 -6.51 -4.05 13.01
CA PRO A 128 -7.50 -3.16 12.39
C PRO A 128 -8.57 -2.64 13.36
N GLN A 129 -8.15 -2.15 14.53
CA GLN A 129 -9.02 -1.68 15.62
C GLN A 129 -9.40 -0.20 15.52
N GLU A 130 -8.54 0.60 14.89
CA GLU A 130 -8.70 2.05 14.76
C GLU A 130 -8.95 2.44 13.31
N THR A 131 -9.74 3.49 13.09
CA THR A 131 -9.87 4.12 11.77
C THR A 131 -8.53 4.78 11.39
N PRO A 132 -7.90 4.36 10.28
CA PRO A 132 -6.64 4.96 9.83
C PRO A 132 -6.79 6.45 9.53
N ARG A 133 -5.83 7.24 9.97
CA ARG A 133 -5.77 8.67 9.63
C ARG A 133 -4.79 8.90 8.48
N PRO A 134 -5.09 9.80 7.53
CA PRO A 134 -4.14 10.19 6.51
C PRO A 134 -2.81 10.66 7.13
N LEU A 135 -1.70 10.11 6.64
CA LEU A 135 -0.34 10.48 6.99
C LEU A 135 0.38 10.92 5.72
N VAL A 136 0.62 12.21 5.59
CA VAL A 136 1.27 12.81 4.42
C VAL A 136 2.76 12.50 4.46
N ILE A 137 3.28 11.93 3.37
CA ILE A 137 4.69 11.57 3.16
C ILE A 137 5.28 12.39 2.01
#